data_AF-A0A378QS57-F1
#
_entry.id   AF-A0A378QS57-F1
#
_cell.length_a   1.000
_cell.length_b   1.000
_cell.length_c   1.000
_cell.angle_alpha   90.00
_cell.angle_beta   90.00
_cell.angle_gamma   90.00
#
_symmetry.space_group_name_H-M   'P 1'
#
loop_
_entity.id
_entity.type
_entity.pdbx_description
1 polymer ?
#
loop_
_entity_poly.entity_id
_entity_poly.type
_entity_poly.pdbx_seq_one_letter_code
_entity_poly.pdbx_strand_id
1 'polypeptide(L)'
;MKTHYSAKELAELGCVNGSSERNIKRLAQKENWVGRKRQGKGGGLEYAFDGLPKKVQAEIKARELKALMVADIPKAVMVRGERDIDSLNHKQRRIADSRMLMAMLVERYADELGTQDKAIKHVSKLSRIGALPIEGATDYNTVCENAKARAGKVGVGVRNLHEWVIEARRCGSASEVLAVMSPNKQGRPKMNVLSALWLPDFLKIYRNPNGLSVSRCYELWRYEHIKAHGTDLGLPSLTQVRAMLKRIPLLERERGRITGSKLKEIDSYTNRTQNMLQYPYGILR
;
A
#
# COMPACT_ATOMS: atom_id res chain seq x y z
N MET A 1 -19.94 -7.78 8.65
CA MET A 1 -19.83 -9.09 7.99
C MET A 1 -21.20 -9.71 7.93
N LYS A 2 -21.57 -10.27 6.78
CA LYS A 2 -22.80 -11.04 6.68
C LYS A 2 -22.67 -12.29 7.56
N THR A 3 -23.71 -12.63 8.33
CA THR A 3 -23.65 -13.76 9.26
C THR A 3 -23.97 -15.09 8.59
N HIS A 4 -24.72 -15.06 7.48
CA HIS A 4 -25.15 -16.24 6.73
C HIS A 4 -24.92 -16.03 5.24
N TYR A 5 -24.43 -17.07 4.56
CA TYR A 5 -24.15 -17.06 3.12
C TYR A 5 -24.91 -18.19 2.44
N SER A 6 -25.50 -17.90 1.29
CA SER A 6 -26.17 -18.92 0.48
C SER A 6 -25.21 -19.68 -0.41
N ALA A 7 -25.63 -20.87 -0.85
CA ALA A 7 -24.86 -21.66 -1.81
C ALA A 7 -24.56 -20.90 -3.11
N LYS A 8 -25.49 -20.04 -3.56
CA LYS A 8 -25.32 -19.19 -4.74
C LYS A 8 -24.24 -18.13 -4.51
N GLU A 9 -24.32 -17.41 -3.40
CA GLU A 9 -23.31 -16.40 -3.05
C GLU A 9 -21.93 -17.02 -2.87
N LEU A 10 -21.84 -18.18 -2.21
CA LEU A 10 -20.56 -18.90 -2.05
C LEU A 10 -19.98 -19.38 -3.40
N ALA A 11 -20.84 -19.70 -4.37
CA ALA A 11 -20.44 -20.07 -5.72
C ALA A 11 -19.95 -18.87 -6.53
N GLU A 12 -20.66 -17.75 -6.47
CA GLU A 12 -20.28 -16.47 -7.07
C GLU A 12 -18.98 -15.93 -6.46
N LEU A 13 -18.78 -16.17 -5.15
CA LEU A 13 -17.54 -15.88 -4.46
C LEU A 13 -16.41 -16.85 -4.83
N GLY A 14 -16.64 -17.98 -5.48
CA GLY A 14 -15.58 -18.90 -5.93
C GLY A 14 -14.60 -19.33 -4.83
N CYS A 15 -15.00 -19.27 -3.55
CA CYS A 15 -14.15 -19.56 -2.40
C CYS A 15 -13.96 -21.06 -2.15
N VAL A 16 -14.67 -21.89 -2.92
CA VAL A 16 -14.66 -23.35 -2.85
C VAL A 16 -14.26 -23.88 -4.22
N ASN A 17 -13.22 -24.72 -4.29
CA ASN A 17 -12.74 -25.28 -5.56
C ASN A 17 -13.87 -26.04 -6.28
N GLY A 18 -14.16 -25.68 -7.54
CA GLY A 18 -15.20 -26.31 -8.37
C GLY A 18 -16.56 -25.60 -8.35
N SER A 19 -16.55 -24.28 -8.50
CA SER A 19 -17.65 -23.32 -8.35
C SER A 19 -18.94 -23.69 -9.10
N SER A 20 -19.85 -24.40 -8.44
CA SER A 20 -21.28 -24.43 -8.79
C SER A 20 -22.10 -24.52 -7.51
N GLU A 21 -23.30 -23.93 -7.52
CA GLU A 21 -24.23 -24.00 -6.39
C GLU A 21 -24.51 -25.45 -5.96
N ARG A 22 -24.58 -26.36 -6.93
CA ARG A 22 -24.77 -27.80 -6.72
C ARG A 22 -23.62 -28.44 -5.95
N ASN A 23 -22.37 -28.09 -6.29
CA ASN A 23 -21.19 -28.63 -5.60
C ASN A 23 -21.12 -28.14 -4.15
N ILE A 24 -21.51 -26.90 -3.90
CA ILE A 24 -21.52 -26.32 -2.55
C ILE A 24 -22.61 -26.96 -1.69
N LYS A 25 -23.81 -27.21 -2.23
CA LYS A 25 -24.85 -27.97 -1.53
C LYS A 25 -24.39 -29.40 -1.19
N ARG A 26 -23.72 -30.08 -2.13
CA ARG A 26 -23.17 -31.42 -1.90
C ARG A 26 -22.09 -31.42 -0.82
N LEU A 27 -21.21 -30.42 -0.83
CA LEU A 27 -20.17 -30.26 0.18
C LEU A 27 -20.77 -29.98 1.56
N ALA A 28 -21.75 -29.09 1.62
CA ALA A 28 -22.46 -28.76 2.85
C ALA A 28 -23.19 -29.97 3.45
N GLN A 29 -23.75 -30.85 2.62
CA GLN A 29 -24.32 -32.12 3.07
C GLN A 29 -23.25 -33.10 3.56
N LYS A 30 -22.16 -33.25 2.80
CA LYS A 30 -21.05 -34.15 3.16
C LYS A 30 -20.38 -33.75 4.47
N GLU A 31 -20.26 -32.46 4.71
CA GLU A 31 -19.59 -31.87 5.88
C GLU A 31 -20.59 -31.40 6.96
N ASN A 32 -21.88 -31.71 6.82
CA ASN A 32 -22.95 -31.38 7.77
C ASN A 32 -22.96 -29.90 8.22
N TRP A 33 -22.87 -28.97 7.27
CA TRP A 33 -22.92 -27.54 7.57
C TRP A 33 -24.27 -27.15 8.16
N VAL A 34 -24.24 -26.38 9.25
CA VAL A 34 -25.46 -25.89 9.91
C VAL A 34 -26.11 -24.83 9.03
N GLY A 35 -27.30 -25.15 8.50
CA GLY A 35 -28.07 -24.32 7.58
C GLY A 35 -29.39 -23.84 8.19
N ARG A 36 -29.72 -22.56 7.97
CA ARG A 36 -31.03 -21.96 8.26
C ARG A 36 -31.83 -21.86 6.96
N LYS A 37 -33.16 -22.06 7.03
CA LYS A 37 -34.04 -21.74 5.89
C LYS A 37 -33.95 -20.25 5.55
N ARG A 38 -33.66 -19.94 4.29
CA ARG A 38 -33.66 -18.58 3.75
C ARG A 38 -35.05 -17.96 3.90
N GLN A 39 -35.11 -16.68 4.27
CA GLN A 39 -36.35 -15.91 4.22
C GLN A 39 -36.41 -15.13 2.90
N GLY A 40 -37.43 -15.37 2.08
CA GLY A 40 -37.66 -14.69 0.78
C GLY A 40 -38.09 -15.61 -0.36
N LYS A 41 -38.30 -15.04 -1.56
CA LYS A 41 -38.66 -15.80 -2.78
C LYS A 41 -37.48 -16.66 -3.26
N GLY A 42 -37.74 -17.94 -3.55
CA GLY A 42 -36.77 -18.88 -4.14
C GLY A 42 -36.26 -20.01 -3.23
N GLY A 43 -36.66 -20.07 -1.97
CA GLY A 43 -36.31 -21.17 -1.05
C GLY A 43 -34.80 -21.36 -0.82
N GLY A 44 -34.43 -22.47 -0.15
CA GLY A 44 -33.03 -22.87 0.07
C GLY A 44 -32.49 -22.65 1.48
N LEU A 45 -31.26 -23.13 1.71
CA LEU A 45 -30.52 -23.00 2.97
C LEU A 45 -29.45 -21.92 2.87
N GLU A 46 -29.26 -21.19 3.96
CA GLU A 46 -28.13 -20.30 4.19
C GLU A 46 -27.27 -20.87 5.31
N TYR A 47 -25.95 -20.86 5.10
CA TYR A 47 -24.98 -21.45 6.01
C TYR A 47 -24.34 -20.36 6.86
N ALA A 48 -24.22 -20.61 8.17
CA ALA A 48 -23.56 -19.70 9.08
C ALA A 48 -22.09 -19.57 8.71
N PHE A 49 -21.57 -18.33 8.70
CA PHE A 49 -20.16 -18.06 8.39
C PHE A 49 -19.21 -18.88 9.29
N ASP A 50 -19.50 -18.93 10.59
CA ASP A 50 -18.67 -19.63 11.58
C ASP A 50 -18.67 -21.15 11.37
N GLY A 51 -19.68 -21.68 10.68
CA GLY A 51 -19.80 -23.10 10.32
C GLY A 51 -19.13 -23.48 9.00
N LEU A 52 -18.58 -22.52 8.23
CA LEU A 52 -17.89 -22.80 6.98
C LEU A 52 -16.46 -23.34 7.22
N PRO A 53 -15.85 -24.08 6.27
CA PRO A 53 -14.46 -24.49 6.39
C PRO A 53 -13.51 -23.29 6.54
N LYS A 54 -12.48 -23.43 7.38
CA LYS A 54 -11.52 -22.34 7.69
C LYS A 54 -10.91 -21.70 6.44
N LYS A 55 -10.66 -22.48 5.39
CA LYS A 55 -10.14 -22.01 4.10
C LYS A 55 -11.12 -21.08 3.38
N VAL A 56 -12.42 -21.39 3.43
CA VAL A 56 -13.50 -20.60 2.83
C VAL A 56 -13.72 -19.32 3.64
N GLN A 57 -13.72 -19.42 4.97
CA GLN A 57 -13.79 -18.26 5.86
C GLN A 57 -12.66 -17.26 5.60
N ALA A 58 -11.43 -17.74 5.42
CA ALA A 58 -10.28 -16.91 5.12
C ALA A 58 -10.43 -16.17 3.78
N GLU A 59 -10.88 -16.85 2.72
CA GLU A 59 -11.07 -16.24 1.40
C GLU A 59 -12.18 -15.17 1.41
N ILE A 60 -13.29 -15.43 2.09
CA ILE A 60 -14.39 -14.45 2.26
C ILE A 60 -13.88 -13.21 3.01
N LYS A 61 -13.18 -13.40 4.12
CA LYS A 61 -12.55 -12.31 4.90
C LYS A 61 -11.56 -11.51 4.04
N ALA A 62 -10.73 -12.17 3.23
CA ALA A 62 -9.80 -11.52 2.30
C ALA A 62 -10.54 -10.62 1.30
N ARG A 63 -11.63 -11.10 0.72
CA ARG A 63 -12.36 -10.37 -0.31
C ARG A 63 -13.12 -9.17 0.24
N GLU A 64 -13.83 -9.33 1.36
CA GLU A 64 -14.49 -8.20 2.02
C GLU A 64 -13.49 -7.13 2.41
N LEU A 65 -12.33 -7.55 2.93
CA LEU A 65 -11.27 -6.62 3.27
C LEU A 65 -10.67 -5.94 2.03
N LYS A 66 -10.45 -6.68 0.95
CA LYS A 66 -10.00 -6.11 -0.33
C LYS A 66 -11.00 -5.07 -0.84
N ALA A 67 -12.31 -5.32 -0.72
CA ALA A 67 -13.34 -4.36 -1.12
C ALA A 67 -13.28 -3.08 -0.27
N LEU A 68 -13.16 -3.21 1.05
CA LEU A 68 -12.97 -2.06 1.97
C LEU A 68 -11.69 -1.28 1.66
N MET A 69 -10.61 -1.98 1.29
CA MET A 69 -9.33 -1.35 0.99
C MET A 69 -9.29 -0.70 -0.40
N VAL A 70 -9.99 -1.23 -1.40
CA VAL A 70 -10.02 -0.67 -2.75
C VAL A 70 -10.92 0.57 -2.82
N ALA A 71 -11.95 0.66 -1.98
CA ALA A 71 -12.86 1.79 -1.95
C ALA A 71 -12.20 3.13 -1.52
N ASP A 72 -11.04 3.08 -0.85
CA ASP A 72 -10.43 4.25 -0.21
C ASP A 72 -8.96 4.50 -0.60
N ILE A 73 -8.49 3.89 -1.70
CA ILE A 73 -7.16 4.18 -2.24
C ILE A 73 -7.33 5.09 -3.46
N PRO A 74 -6.96 6.38 -3.39
CA PRO A 74 -6.73 7.18 -4.58
C PRO A 74 -5.77 6.38 -5.45
N LYS A 75 -6.24 5.98 -6.63
CA LYS A 75 -5.42 5.31 -7.63
C LYS A 75 -4.29 6.29 -7.93
N ALA A 76 -3.11 6.04 -7.34
CA ALA A 76 -1.92 6.84 -7.60
C ALA A 76 -1.50 6.59 -9.05
N VAL A 77 -2.21 7.22 -9.98
CA VAL A 77 -1.70 7.52 -11.30
C VAL A 77 -0.52 8.42 -11.02
N MET A 78 0.68 7.92 -11.31
CA MET A 78 1.88 8.76 -11.33
C MET A 78 1.74 9.70 -12.53
N VAL A 79 0.91 10.72 -12.39
CA VAL A 79 0.95 11.88 -13.25
C VAL A 79 2.28 12.56 -12.93
N ARG A 80 3.16 12.69 -13.93
CA ARG A 80 4.32 13.58 -13.87
C ARG A 80 3.80 15.03 -13.90
N GLY A 81 3.04 15.42 -12.88
CA GLY A 81 2.54 16.78 -12.70
C GLY A 81 3.58 17.62 -11.98
N GLU A 82 3.50 18.93 -12.18
CA GLU A 82 4.27 19.97 -11.47
C GLU A 82 4.51 19.56 -10.02
N ARG A 83 5.77 19.25 -9.69
CA ARG A 83 6.14 18.89 -8.33
C ARG A 83 6.19 20.18 -7.52
N ASP A 84 5.51 20.17 -6.38
CA ASP A 84 5.75 21.15 -5.34
C ASP A 84 7.18 20.95 -4.77
N ILE A 85 8.11 21.79 -5.22
CA ILE A 85 9.53 21.77 -4.84
C ILE A 85 9.70 22.05 -3.35
N ASP A 86 8.80 22.85 -2.76
CA ASP A 86 8.86 23.21 -1.34
C ASP A 86 8.56 22.01 -0.45
N SER A 87 7.79 21.03 -0.95
CA SER A 87 7.51 19.78 -0.24
C SER A 87 8.66 18.75 -0.23
N LEU A 88 9.77 19.01 -0.93
CA LEU A 88 10.91 18.09 -1.01
C LEU A 88 11.75 18.11 0.28
N ASN A 89 11.96 16.95 0.87
CA ASN A 89 12.84 16.83 2.04
C ASN A 89 14.33 16.91 1.67
N HIS A 90 15.19 17.18 2.66
CA HIS A 90 16.65 17.29 2.46
C HIS A 90 17.26 16.07 1.74
N LYS A 91 16.77 14.86 2.02
CA LYS A 91 17.26 13.64 1.36
C LYS A 91 16.91 13.64 -0.13
N GLN A 92 15.71 14.07 -0.50
CA GLN A 92 15.29 14.15 -1.91
C GLN A 92 16.08 15.19 -2.68
N ARG A 93 16.28 16.37 -2.08
CA ARG A 93 17.13 17.44 -2.65
C ARG A 93 18.55 16.94 -2.88
N ARG A 94 19.17 16.34 -1.85
CA ARG A 94 20.51 15.75 -1.96
C ARG A 94 20.62 14.69 -3.06
N ILE A 95 19.59 13.85 -3.23
CA ILE A 95 19.56 12.86 -4.32
C ILE A 95 19.53 13.56 -5.69
N ALA A 96 18.71 14.60 -5.85
CA ALA A 96 18.64 15.37 -7.10
C ALA A 96 19.98 16.05 -7.41
N ASP A 97 20.58 16.75 -6.44
CA ASP A 97 21.88 17.41 -6.59
C ASP A 97 22.98 16.39 -6.98
N SER A 98 22.97 15.22 -6.33
CA SER A 98 23.94 14.17 -6.64
C SER A 98 23.74 13.57 -8.03
N ARG A 99 22.50 13.45 -8.51
CA ARG A 99 22.21 12.99 -9.88
C ARG A 99 22.68 14.01 -10.92
N MET A 100 22.51 15.30 -10.62
CA MET A 100 23.04 16.36 -11.48
C MET A 100 24.57 16.30 -11.56
N LEU A 101 25.25 16.17 -10.42
CA LEU A 101 26.72 16.00 -10.40
C LEU A 101 27.17 14.76 -11.19
N MET A 102 26.49 13.63 -11.05
CA MET A 102 26.80 12.43 -11.85
C MET A 102 26.57 12.65 -13.34
N ALA A 103 25.55 13.42 -13.73
CA ALA A 103 25.31 13.78 -15.13
C ALA A 103 26.43 14.68 -15.67
N MET A 104 26.86 15.69 -14.91
CA MET A 104 27.99 16.56 -15.26
C MET A 104 29.31 15.78 -15.41
N LEU A 105 29.55 14.78 -14.56
CA LEU A 105 30.71 13.90 -14.69
C LEU A 105 30.68 13.10 -15.99
N VAL A 106 29.50 12.61 -16.40
CA VAL A 106 29.35 11.89 -17.67
C VAL A 106 29.59 12.81 -18.86
N GLU A 107 29.09 14.05 -18.85
CA GLU A 107 29.35 15.01 -19.94
C GLU A 107 30.84 15.27 -20.11
N ARG A 108 31.57 15.47 -19.00
CA ARG A 108 33.02 15.68 -19.07
C ARG A 108 33.76 14.48 -19.66
N TYR A 109 33.44 13.27 -19.22
CA TYR A 109 34.02 12.08 -19.83
C TYR A 109 33.57 11.90 -21.28
N ALA A 110 32.43 12.46 -21.69
CA ALA A 110 32.02 12.44 -23.09
C ALA A 110 32.91 13.36 -23.94
N ASP A 111 33.33 14.51 -23.39
CA ASP A 111 34.31 15.40 -24.03
C ASP A 111 35.68 14.72 -24.17
N GLU A 112 36.13 13.96 -23.14
CA GLU A 112 37.41 13.25 -23.15
C GLU A 112 37.41 11.99 -24.03
N LEU A 113 36.34 11.18 -23.99
CA LEU A 113 36.25 9.88 -24.67
C LEU A 113 35.57 9.95 -26.05
N GLY A 114 35.07 11.13 -26.42
CA GLY A 114 34.46 11.47 -27.70
C GLY A 114 33.00 11.02 -27.89
N THR A 115 32.47 10.11 -27.05
CA THR A 115 31.05 9.73 -27.12
C THR A 115 30.41 9.55 -25.75
N GLN A 116 29.15 9.98 -25.65
CA GLN A 116 28.35 9.86 -24.43
C GLN A 116 28.15 8.40 -23.99
N ASP A 117 27.95 7.46 -24.93
CA ASP A 117 27.79 6.05 -24.58
C ASP A 117 29.06 5.44 -23.98
N LYS A 118 30.24 5.83 -24.49
CA LYS A 118 31.54 5.44 -23.88
C LYS A 118 31.68 6.03 -22.48
N ALA A 119 31.36 7.30 -22.30
CA ALA A 119 31.40 7.97 -21.00
C ALA A 119 30.46 7.34 -19.97
N ILE A 120 29.21 7.06 -20.35
CA ILE A 120 28.24 6.39 -19.47
C ILE A 120 28.75 5.00 -19.05
N LYS A 121 29.27 4.21 -20.00
CA LYS A 121 29.83 2.89 -19.71
C LYS A 121 31.06 3.00 -18.79
N HIS A 122 31.90 4.01 -19.01
CA HIS A 122 33.08 4.28 -18.19
C HIS A 122 32.72 4.65 -16.75
N VAL A 123 31.86 5.66 -16.54
CA VAL A 123 31.38 6.07 -15.22
C VAL A 123 30.66 4.91 -14.51
N SER A 124 29.83 4.16 -15.24
CA SER A 124 29.17 2.98 -14.69
C SER A 124 30.19 1.93 -14.23
N LYS A 125 31.28 1.69 -14.99
CA LYS A 125 32.36 0.78 -14.58
C LYS A 125 33.08 1.28 -13.32
N LEU A 126 33.54 2.53 -13.31
CA LEU A 126 34.24 3.14 -12.17
C LEU A 126 33.38 3.12 -10.89
N SER A 127 32.10 3.43 -11.00
CA SER A 127 31.17 3.41 -9.86
C SER A 127 31.01 2.04 -9.21
N ARG A 128 31.17 0.94 -9.98
CA ARG A 128 31.06 -0.42 -9.44
C ARG A 128 32.30 -0.86 -8.67
N ILE A 129 33.45 -0.29 -9.01
CA ILE A 129 34.73 -0.62 -8.35
C ILE A 129 35.15 0.44 -7.32
N GLY A 130 34.32 1.47 -7.10
CA GLY A 130 34.62 2.55 -6.16
C GLY A 130 35.80 3.44 -6.58
N ALA A 131 36.03 3.57 -7.90
CA ALA A 131 37.15 4.31 -8.47
C ALA A 131 36.69 5.57 -9.25
N LEU A 132 35.57 6.17 -8.86
CA LEU A 132 35.19 7.48 -9.40
C LEU A 132 36.18 8.55 -8.91
N PRO A 133 36.38 9.64 -9.70
CA PRO A 133 37.40 10.63 -9.38
C PRO A 133 37.06 11.44 -8.13
N ILE A 134 38.10 12.05 -7.56
CA ILE A 134 37.98 13.11 -6.57
C ILE A 134 38.43 14.40 -7.24
N GLU A 135 37.56 15.41 -7.23
CA GLU A 135 37.81 16.68 -7.91
C GLU A 135 37.59 17.85 -6.95
N GLY A 136 38.68 18.51 -6.58
CA GLY A 136 38.67 19.50 -5.50
C GLY A 136 38.13 18.87 -4.21
N ALA A 137 37.02 19.41 -3.70
CA ALA A 137 36.35 18.89 -2.51
C ALA A 137 35.27 17.82 -2.80
N THR A 138 35.05 17.47 -4.07
CA THR A 138 33.96 16.55 -4.47
C THR A 138 34.49 15.14 -4.69
N ASP A 139 34.14 14.22 -3.79
CA ASP A 139 34.34 12.78 -4.01
C ASP A 139 33.13 12.16 -4.74
N TYR A 140 33.33 11.76 -5.99
CA TYR A 140 32.25 11.23 -6.81
C TYR A 140 31.77 9.83 -6.38
N ASN A 141 32.54 9.08 -5.57
CA ASN A 141 32.03 7.84 -4.99
C ASN A 141 30.94 8.14 -3.96
N THR A 142 31.16 9.14 -3.10
CA THR A 142 30.14 9.63 -2.17
C THR A 142 28.94 10.24 -2.89
N VAL A 143 29.15 11.01 -3.96
CA VAL A 143 28.07 11.53 -4.82
C VAL A 143 27.26 10.39 -5.42
N CYS A 144 27.93 9.38 -5.97
CA CYS A 144 27.29 8.19 -6.54
C CYS A 144 26.42 7.46 -5.50
N GLU A 145 26.91 7.29 -4.27
CA GLU A 145 26.12 6.70 -3.19
C GLU A 145 24.88 7.54 -2.85
N ASN A 146 25.02 8.87 -2.78
CA ASN A 146 23.91 9.78 -2.52
C ASN A 146 22.89 9.86 -3.67
N ALA A 147 23.30 9.67 -4.92
CA ALA A 147 22.41 9.68 -6.09
C ALA A 147 21.45 8.47 -6.12
N LYS A 148 21.78 7.38 -5.41
CA LYS A 148 20.96 6.17 -5.33
C LYS A 148 19.79 6.37 -4.37
N ALA A 149 18.57 6.25 -4.90
CA ALA A 149 17.36 6.30 -4.09
C ALA A 149 17.20 5.09 -3.14
N ARG A 150 17.86 3.96 -3.46
CA ARG A 150 17.84 2.71 -2.66
C ARG A 150 19.26 2.19 -2.46
N ALA A 151 19.56 1.76 -1.24
CA ALA A 151 20.79 1.05 -0.93
C ALA A 151 20.71 -0.42 -1.40
N GLY A 152 21.87 -1.04 -1.64
CA GLY A 152 21.98 -2.50 -1.86
C GLY A 152 22.53 -2.93 -3.22
N LYS A 153 22.64 -2.04 -4.21
CA LYS A 153 23.39 -2.30 -5.44
C LYS A 153 24.68 -1.47 -5.46
N VAL A 154 25.78 -2.11 -5.86
CA VAL A 154 27.09 -1.47 -6.02
C VAL A 154 27.09 -0.63 -7.30
N GLY A 155 27.53 0.62 -7.21
CA GLY A 155 27.58 1.57 -8.32
C GLY A 155 26.22 1.93 -8.93
N VAL A 156 26.27 2.57 -10.11
CA VAL A 156 25.10 3.01 -10.88
C VAL A 156 25.09 2.37 -12.27
N GLY A 157 23.91 1.94 -12.73
CA GLY A 157 23.73 1.33 -14.04
C GLY A 157 23.68 2.34 -15.19
N VAL A 158 24.10 1.90 -16.38
CA VAL A 158 24.11 2.67 -17.65
C VAL A 158 22.78 3.37 -17.90
N ARG A 159 21.65 2.66 -17.74
CA ARG A 159 20.32 3.23 -17.97
C ARG A 159 20.02 4.45 -17.10
N ASN A 160 20.36 4.39 -15.81
CA ASN A 160 20.09 5.50 -14.89
C ASN A 160 20.94 6.72 -15.24
N LEU A 161 22.22 6.53 -15.54
CA LEU A 161 23.13 7.62 -15.96
C LEU A 161 22.64 8.27 -17.26
N HIS A 162 22.22 7.45 -18.23
CA HIS A 162 21.65 7.95 -19.48
C HIS A 162 20.38 8.79 -19.24
N GLU A 163 19.46 8.29 -18.40
CA GLU A 163 18.25 9.03 -18.00
C GLU A 163 18.61 10.36 -17.32
N TRP A 164 19.56 10.37 -16.39
CA TRP A 164 19.97 11.60 -15.68
C TRP A 164 20.64 12.63 -16.60
N VAL A 165 21.45 12.20 -17.57
CA VAL A 165 22.04 13.11 -18.56
C VAL A 165 20.95 13.76 -19.43
N ILE A 166 19.98 12.98 -19.90
CA ILE A 166 18.85 13.53 -20.66
C ILE A 166 18.04 14.51 -19.81
N GLU A 167 17.77 14.18 -18.55
CA GLU A 167 17.06 15.04 -17.63
C GLU A 167 17.85 16.33 -17.36
N ALA A 168 19.17 16.25 -17.18
CA ALA A 168 20.04 17.40 -16.95
C ALA A 168 19.97 18.41 -18.10
N ARG A 169 20.11 17.93 -19.34
CA ARG A 169 20.07 18.76 -20.55
C ARG A 169 18.73 19.45 -20.78
N ARG A 170 17.65 18.89 -20.23
CA ARG A 170 16.30 19.46 -20.36
C ARG A 170 16.01 20.55 -19.33
N CYS A 171 16.78 20.62 -18.24
CA CYS A 171 16.55 21.60 -17.18
C CYS A 171 17.29 22.91 -17.51
N GLY A 172 16.57 24.02 -17.49
CA GLY A 172 17.12 25.38 -17.60
C GLY A 172 17.32 26.09 -16.26
N SER A 173 16.80 25.53 -15.16
CA SER A 173 16.91 26.12 -13.82
C SER A 173 17.13 25.08 -12.71
N ALA A 174 17.70 25.51 -11.58
CA ALA A 174 17.90 24.64 -10.41
C ALA A 174 16.57 24.07 -9.87
N SER A 175 15.49 24.85 -9.95
CA SER A 175 14.13 24.44 -9.59
C SER A 175 13.65 23.27 -10.46
N GLU A 176 13.89 23.33 -11.77
CA GLU A 176 13.55 22.24 -12.69
C GLU A 176 14.38 20.98 -12.41
N VAL A 177 15.66 21.13 -12.07
CA VAL A 177 16.52 20.00 -11.67
C VAL A 177 15.92 19.27 -10.47
N LEU A 178 15.54 20.01 -9.43
CA LEU A 178 14.89 19.43 -8.26
C LEU A 178 13.56 18.77 -8.63
N ALA A 179 12.77 19.41 -9.48
CA ALA A 179 11.47 18.90 -9.92
C ALA A 179 11.58 17.63 -10.76
N VAL A 180 12.59 17.47 -11.61
CA VAL A 180 12.76 16.29 -12.47
C VAL A 180 13.59 15.20 -11.79
N MET A 181 14.76 15.55 -11.26
CA MET A 181 15.74 14.58 -10.77
C MET A 181 15.47 14.07 -9.36
N SER A 182 14.58 14.69 -8.57
CA SER A 182 14.20 14.11 -7.27
C SER A 182 13.53 12.74 -7.46
N PRO A 183 13.73 11.77 -6.54
CA PRO A 183 13.05 10.49 -6.63
C PRO A 183 11.55 10.68 -6.38
N ASN A 184 10.72 10.10 -7.25
CA ASN A 184 9.27 10.09 -7.05
C ASN A 184 8.91 9.47 -5.69
N LYS A 185 7.88 10.01 -5.03
CA LYS A 185 7.19 9.32 -3.94
C LYS A 185 6.59 8.05 -4.52
N GLN A 186 7.31 6.93 -4.44
CA GLN A 186 6.72 5.64 -4.75
C GLN A 186 5.62 5.41 -3.71
N GLY A 187 4.38 5.25 -4.19
CA GLY A 187 3.25 4.94 -3.34
C GLY A 187 3.61 3.80 -2.40
N ARG A 188 3.20 3.92 -1.13
CA ARG A 188 3.45 2.87 -0.13
C ARG A 188 3.02 1.52 -0.73
N PRO A 189 3.77 0.43 -0.50
CA PRO A 189 3.41 -0.88 -1.04
C PRO A 189 1.92 -1.13 -0.77
N LYS A 190 1.16 -1.39 -1.84
CA LYS A 190 -0.22 -1.86 -1.72
C LYS A 190 -0.15 -3.10 -0.84
N MET A 191 -0.72 -3.01 0.34
CA MET A 191 -0.60 -4.11 1.29
C MET A 191 -1.30 -5.33 0.69
N ASN A 192 -0.63 -6.47 0.76
CA ASN A 192 -1.18 -7.73 0.28
C ASN A 192 -2.46 -8.03 1.07
N VAL A 193 -3.54 -8.36 0.38
CA VAL A 193 -4.83 -8.75 0.98
C VAL A 193 -4.64 -9.89 2.00
N LEU A 194 -3.73 -10.83 1.72
CA LEU A 194 -3.39 -11.93 2.62
C LEU A 194 -2.77 -11.44 3.93
N SER A 195 -1.99 -10.35 3.88
CA SER A 195 -1.35 -9.76 5.06
C SER A 195 -2.30 -9.01 5.98
N ALA A 196 -3.60 -8.97 5.68
CA ALA A 196 -4.61 -8.38 6.55
C ALA A 196 -5.84 -9.26 6.79
N LEU A 197 -5.76 -10.56 6.46
CA LEU A 197 -6.76 -11.56 6.83
C LEU A 197 -7.12 -11.54 8.33
N TRP A 198 -6.18 -11.12 9.17
CA TRP A 198 -6.34 -10.96 10.61
C TRP A 198 -7.20 -9.76 11.03
N LEU A 199 -7.36 -8.76 10.17
CA LEU A 199 -7.96 -7.46 10.52
C LEU A 199 -9.42 -7.57 10.99
N PRO A 200 -10.30 -8.38 10.37
CA PRO A 200 -11.66 -8.56 10.88
C PRO A 200 -11.72 -9.10 12.31
N ASP A 201 -10.85 -10.06 12.66
CA ASP A 201 -10.84 -10.64 14.01
C ASP A 201 -10.27 -9.65 15.03
N PHE A 202 -9.24 -8.89 14.68
CA PHE A 202 -8.75 -7.79 15.51
C PHE A 202 -9.81 -6.68 15.71
N LEU A 203 -10.56 -6.32 14.66
CA LEU A 203 -11.58 -5.27 14.73
C LEU A 203 -12.74 -5.64 15.66
N LYS A 204 -13.05 -6.92 15.87
CA LYS A 204 -14.06 -7.36 16.86
C LYS A 204 -13.68 -6.90 18.27
N ILE A 205 -12.40 -6.99 18.61
CA ILE A 205 -11.87 -6.59 19.92
C ILE A 205 -11.67 -5.07 19.97
N TYR A 206 -11.19 -4.48 18.88
CA TYR A 206 -10.94 -3.03 18.82
C TYR A 206 -12.22 -2.20 18.92
N ARG A 207 -13.32 -2.64 18.27
CA ARG A 207 -14.61 -1.94 18.23
C ARG A 207 -15.45 -2.13 19.51
N ASN A 208 -14.83 -2.56 20.61
CA ASN A 208 -15.48 -2.69 21.90
C ASN A 208 -15.97 -1.32 22.41
N PRO A 209 -17.25 -1.19 22.85
CA PRO A 209 -17.81 0.04 23.42
C PRO A 209 -17.02 0.64 24.60
N ASN A 210 -16.27 -0.19 25.34
CA ASN A 210 -15.45 0.25 26.47
C ASN A 210 -14.21 1.05 26.06
N GLY A 211 -13.92 1.19 24.75
CA GLY A 211 -12.89 2.10 24.27
C GLY A 211 -11.44 1.71 24.64
N LEU A 212 -11.11 0.41 24.70
CA LEU A 212 -9.76 -0.07 25.05
C LEU A 212 -8.66 0.46 24.13
N SER A 213 -7.45 0.72 24.64
CA SER A 213 -6.33 1.19 23.81
C SER A 213 -5.94 0.17 22.73
N VAL A 214 -5.39 0.63 21.60
CA VAL A 214 -4.92 -0.28 20.52
C VAL A 214 -3.94 -1.33 21.04
N SER A 215 -3.04 -0.92 21.94
CA SER A 215 -2.08 -1.84 22.57
C SER A 215 -2.78 -2.92 23.37
N ARG A 216 -3.79 -2.55 24.18
CA ARG A 216 -4.54 -3.50 25.00
C ARG A 216 -5.38 -4.46 24.15
N CYS A 217 -6.03 -3.95 23.10
CA CYS A 217 -6.74 -4.79 22.14
C CYS A 217 -5.81 -5.79 21.47
N TYR A 218 -4.58 -5.38 21.14
CA TYR A 218 -3.58 -6.25 20.52
C TYR A 218 -3.09 -7.36 21.45
N GLU A 219 -2.86 -7.06 22.73
CA GLU A 219 -2.52 -8.07 23.73
C GLU A 219 -3.61 -9.13 23.88
N LEU A 220 -4.87 -8.69 24.04
CA LEU A 220 -6.03 -9.59 24.16
C LEU A 220 -6.17 -10.47 22.92
N TRP A 221 -6.08 -9.86 21.74
CA TRP A 221 -6.17 -10.57 20.49
C TRP A 221 -5.04 -11.59 20.30
N ARG A 222 -3.79 -11.21 20.62
CA ARG A 222 -2.64 -12.11 20.57
C ARG A 222 -2.82 -13.28 21.55
N TYR A 223 -3.29 -13.01 22.76
CA TYR A 223 -3.57 -14.05 23.76
C TYR A 223 -4.63 -15.05 23.26
N GLU A 224 -5.75 -14.56 22.74
CA GLU A 224 -6.80 -15.42 22.17
C GLU A 224 -6.30 -16.25 20.98
N HIS A 225 -5.48 -15.64 20.11
CA HIS A 225 -4.89 -16.33 18.97
C HIS A 225 -3.94 -17.45 19.41
N ILE A 226 -3.04 -17.19 20.35
CA ILE A 226 -2.13 -18.20 20.91
C ILE A 226 -2.94 -19.30 21.60
N LYS A 227 -3.98 -18.97 22.35
CA LYS A 227 -4.85 -19.97 22.99
C LYS A 227 -5.54 -20.89 21.98
N ALA A 228 -5.95 -20.36 20.82
CA ALA A 228 -6.63 -21.13 19.78
C ALA A 228 -5.68 -21.92 18.86
N HIS A 229 -4.46 -21.43 18.64
CA HIS A 229 -3.54 -21.95 17.62
C HIS A 229 -2.20 -22.46 18.15
N GLY A 230 -1.89 -22.23 19.43
CA GLY A 230 -0.64 -22.65 20.07
C GLY A 230 0.61 -21.86 19.67
N THR A 231 0.47 -20.85 18.81
CA THR A 231 1.59 -20.04 18.30
C THR A 231 1.17 -18.62 17.97
N ASP A 232 2.13 -17.70 17.94
CA ASP A 232 1.98 -16.34 17.42
C ASP A 232 2.59 -16.15 16.02
N LEU A 233 3.13 -17.23 15.44
CA LEU A 233 3.70 -17.22 14.09
C LEU A 233 2.64 -16.79 13.07
N GLY A 234 2.96 -15.73 12.32
CA GLY A 234 2.08 -15.16 11.30
C GLY A 234 1.21 -13.99 11.76
N LEU A 235 1.24 -13.62 13.06
CA LEU A 235 0.61 -12.39 13.54
C LEU A 235 1.44 -11.14 13.13
N PRO A 236 0.77 -10.04 12.74
CA PRO A 236 1.44 -8.77 12.54
C PRO A 236 1.96 -8.20 13.86
N SER A 237 3.02 -7.40 13.81
CA SER A 237 3.44 -6.55 14.92
C SER A 237 2.41 -5.46 15.25
N LEU A 238 2.42 -4.96 16.48
CA LEU A 238 1.58 -3.82 16.89
C LEU A 238 1.74 -2.59 15.98
N THR A 239 2.96 -2.35 15.48
CA THR A 239 3.24 -1.26 14.53
C THR A 239 2.50 -1.45 13.21
N GLN A 240 2.48 -2.67 12.68
CA GLN A 240 1.72 -3.01 11.47
C GLN A 240 0.21 -2.86 11.69
N VAL A 241 -0.29 -3.25 12.87
CA VAL A 241 -1.70 -3.07 13.25
C VAL A 241 -2.08 -1.59 13.28
N ARG A 242 -1.28 -0.75 13.96
CA ARG A 242 -1.50 0.71 14.01
C ARG A 242 -1.47 1.35 12.62
N ALA A 243 -0.49 0.95 11.79
CA ALA A 243 -0.40 1.44 10.42
C ALA A 243 -1.63 1.06 9.59
N MET A 244 -2.22 -0.11 9.86
CA MET A 244 -3.41 -0.57 9.19
C MET A 244 -4.68 0.13 9.61
N LEU A 245 -4.87 0.35 10.92
CA LEU A 245 -5.98 1.15 11.43
C LEU A 245 -6.00 2.57 10.83
N LYS A 246 -4.83 3.18 10.57
CA LYS A 246 -4.74 4.51 9.93
C LYS A 246 -5.25 4.54 8.48
N ARG A 247 -5.36 3.39 7.81
CA ARG A 247 -5.83 3.28 6.42
C ARG A 247 -7.32 3.02 6.32
N ILE A 248 -7.98 2.68 7.43
CA ILE A 248 -9.42 2.47 7.46
C ILE A 248 -10.06 3.84 7.66
N PRO A 249 -11.09 4.21 6.85
CA PRO A 249 -11.82 5.45 7.05
C PRO A 249 -12.30 5.59 8.49
N LEU A 250 -12.23 6.79 9.05
CA LEU A 250 -12.45 7.04 10.48
C LEU A 250 -13.79 6.48 10.97
N LEU A 251 -14.86 6.70 10.20
CA LEU A 251 -16.20 6.19 10.51
C LEU A 251 -16.21 4.66 10.64
N GLU A 252 -15.65 3.95 9.66
CA GLU A 252 -15.57 2.49 9.70
C GLU A 252 -14.65 2.02 10.83
N ARG A 253 -13.54 2.71 11.08
CA ARG A 253 -12.62 2.33 12.15
C ARG A 253 -13.29 2.39 13.52
N GLU A 254 -14.01 3.47 13.81
CA GLU A 254 -14.61 3.74 15.14
C GLU A 254 -16.03 3.17 15.31
N ARG A 255 -16.58 2.51 14.28
CA ARG A 255 -17.91 1.89 14.29
C ARG A 255 -18.10 0.97 15.50
N GLY A 256 -19.13 1.22 16.31
CA GLY A 256 -19.47 0.43 17.50
C GLY A 256 -18.64 0.75 18.76
N ARG A 257 -17.53 1.48 18.61
CA ARG A 257 -16.67 1.96 19.70
C ARG A 257 -17.11 3.33 20.22
N ILE A 258 -17.63 4.17 19.31
CA ILE A 258 -18.21 5.47 19.63
C ILE A 258 -19.71 5.38 19.37
N THR A 259 -20.53 5.71 20.36
CA THR A 259 -22.00 5.70 20.28
C THR A 259 -22.57 7.10 20.53
N GLY A 260 -23.80 7.34 20.04
CA GLY A 260 -24.53 8.59 20.28
C GLY A 260 -24.01 9.80 19.48
N SER A 261 -24.04 10.98 20.09
CA SER A 261 -23.81 12.29 19.44
C SER A 261 -22.44 12.41 18.75
N LYS A 262 -21.41 11.78 19.32
CA LYS A 262 -20.03 11.80 18.80
C LYS A 262 -19.87 10.99 17.51
N LEU A 263 -20.71 9.98 17.29
CA LEU A 263 -20.76 9.25 16.02
C LEU A 263 -21.43 10.10 14.92
N LYS A 264 -22.51 10.82 15.26
CA LYS A 264 -23.19 11.75 14.32
C LYS A 264 -22.26 12.88 13.87
N GLU A 265 -21.38 13.35 14.75
CA GLU A 265 -20.38 14.37 14.44
C GLU A 265 -19.36 13.87 13.39
N ILE A 266 -18.80 12.67 13.58
CA ILE A 266 -17.87 12.03 12.63
C ILE A 266 -18.56 11.73 11.29
N ASP A 267 -19.80 11.22 11.34
CA ASP A 267 -20.60 10.92 10.15
C ASP A 267 -20.95 12.19 9.35
N SER A 268 -21.37 13.27 10.03
CA SER A 268 -21.66 14.57 9.40
C SER A 268 -20.43 15.19 8.72
N TYR A 269 -19.25 15.07 9.33
CA TYR A 269 -18.00 15.58 8.79
C TYR A 269 -17.55 14.76 7.56
N THR A 270 -17.63 13.43 7.66
CA THR A 270 -17.26 12.51 6.57
C THR A 270 -18.15 12.72 5.35
N ASN A 271 -19.47 12.84 5.55
CA ASN A 271 -20.43 13.11 4.49
C ASN A 271 -20.21 14.48 3.83
N ARG A 272 -19.89 15.55 4.59
CA ARG A 272 -19.52 16.86 4.01
C ARG A 272 -18.26 16.80 3.15
N THR A 273 -17.22 16.10 3.62
CA THR A 273 -15.96 15.98 2.87
C THR A 273 -16.10 15.13 1.60
N GLN A 274 -16.89 14.06 1.62
CA GLN A 274 -17.17 13.28 0.42
C GLN A 274 -18.01 14.06 -0.60
N ASN A 275 -18.98 14.85 -0.15
CA ASN A 275 -19.81 15.68 -1.04
C ASN A 275 -19.01 16.83 -1.67
N MET A 276 -18.09 17.47 -0.92
CA MET A 276 -17.18 18.50 -1.45
C MET A 276 -16.22 17.97 -2.52
N LEU A 277 -15.80 16.70 -2.42
CA LEU A 277 -14.92 16.08 -3.43
C LEU A 277 -15.67 15.60 -4.68
N GLN A 278 -17.00 15.55 -4.65
CA GLN A 278 -17.83 15.11 -5.77
C GLN A 278 -18.34 16.28 -6.64
N TYR A 279 -18.28 17.52 -6.15
CA TYR A 279 -18.64 18.74 -6.90
C TYR A 279 -17.59 19.85 -6.73
N PRO A 280 -16.47 19.84 -7.50
CA PRO A 280 -15.53 20.96 -7.49
C PRO A 280 -15.97 22.17 -8.34
N TYR A 281 -17.19 22.17 -8.92
CA TYR A 281 -17.70 23.31 -9.67
C TYR A 281 -19.11 23.67 -9.24
N GLY A 282 -19.19 24.54 -8.22
CA GLY A 282 -20.30 25.49 -8.14
C GLY A 282 -20.16 26.46 -9.31
N ILE A 283 -21.00 26.29 -10.32
CA ILE A 283 -21.19 27.28 -11.37
C ILE A 283 -21.77 28.53 -10.70
N LEU A 284 -21.02 29.63 -10.78
CA LEU A 284 -21.53 30.98 -10.65
C LEU A 284 -22.71 31.18 -11.62
N ARG A 285 -23.90 31.42 -11.09
CA ARG A 285 -24.89 32.34 -11.65
C ARG A 285 -25.68 32.98 -10.53
#